data_AF-A0A8X6RK25-F1
#
_entry.id   AF-A0A8X6RK25-F1
#
_cell.length_a   1.000
_cell.length_b   1.000
_cell.length_c   1.000
_cell.angle_alpha   90.00
_cell.angle_beta   90.00
_cell.angle_gamma   90.00
#
_symmetry.space_group_name_H-M   'P 1'
#
loop_
_entity.id
_entity.type
_entity.pdbx_description
1 polymer ?
#
loop_
_entity_poly.entity_id
_entity_poly.type
_entity_poly.pdbx_seq_one_letter_code
_entity_poly.pdbx_strand_id
1 'polypeptide(L)'
;MLLVNMPGPRSFHELKIVDSVTHATFRSSCQAMTLLERNQQWDICINDACNTAHPNQIRALFAIILTACFPSSPTELWERYRSLMAEDILRRVRLENGNMAMEFTEVIYNETLINIEDKCLTIANKVLIQLGMPAPTRSEIGSFDVDLRREQSYNISDFQLYVQSNIPKLTCEQKGIYDRIMQMINDGVGDLLGCTRRNRENISYQIDFGNGSIKE
;
A
#
# COMPACT_ATOMS: atom_id res chain seq x y z
N MET A 1 13.62 28.00 12.14
CA MET A 1 13.62 28.84 10.93
C MET A 1 13.30 30.32 11.21
N LEU A 2 12.47 30.70 12.20
CA LEU A 2 12.21 32.13 12.52
C LEU A 2 13.46 32.92 12.94
N LEU A 3 14.29 32.36 13.83
CA LEU A 3 15.49 33.04 14.36
C LEU A 3 16.57 33.33 13.31
N VAL A 4 16.52 32.65 12.15
CA VAL A 4 17.49 32.83 11.06
C VAL A 4 17.04 33.93 10.10
N ASN A 5 15.73 34.13 9.93
CA ASN A 5 15.17 35.11 8.99
C ASN A 5 14.71 36.43 9.63
N MET A 6 14.65 36.51 10.96
CA MET A 6 14.32 37.74 11.69
C MET A 6 15.60 38.42 12.19
N PRO A 7 15.92 39.66 11.77
CA PRO A 7 17.09 40.36 12.27
C PRO A 7 16.89 40.78 13.74
N GLY A 8 17.67 40.17 14.64
CA GLY A 8 17.87 40.62 16.02
C GLY A 8 16.62 40.72 16.92
N PRO A 9 15.76 39.68 17.02
CA PRO A 9 14.61 39.70 17.91
C PRO A 9 15.06 39.83 19.37
N ARG A 10 14.55 40.85 20.07
CA ARG A 10 14.84 41.12 21.49
C ARG A 10 13.87 40.43 22.45
N SER A 11 12.77 39.86 21.93
CA SER A 11 11.81 39.08 22.71
C SER A 11 11.06 38.03 21.86
N PHE A 12 10.48 37.02 22.51
CA PHE A 12 9.58 36.06 21.85
C PHE A 12 8.32 36.71 21.27
N HIS A 13 7.94 37.90 21.74
CA HIS A 13 6.80 38.62 21.21
C HIS A 13 7.12 39.25 19.85
N GLU A 14 8.35 39.75 19.67
CA GLU A 14 8.82 40.28 18.39
C GLU A 14 8.87 39.21 17.31
N LEU A 15 9.16 37.94 17.68
CA LEU A 15 9.08 36.80 16.76
C LEU A 15 7.69 36.57 16.16
N LYS A 16 6.64 37.17 16.74
CA LYS A 16 5.27 37.06 16.23
C LYS A 16 4.87 38.18 15.28
N ILE A 17 5.70 39.22 15.15
CA ILE A 17 5.41 40.42 14.38
C ILE A 17 6.03 40.27 12.99
N VAL A 18 5.21 40.29 11.95
CA VAL A 18 5.63 40.20 10.54
C VAL A 18 5.00 41.38 9.80
N ASP A 19 5.80 42.18 9.10
CA ASP A 19 5.35 43.40 8.40
C ASP A 19 4.48 44.35 9.25
N SER A 20 4.83 44.50 10.53
CA SER A 20 4.10 45.30 11.53
C SER A 20 2.74 44.73 11.98
N VAL A 21 2.40 43.51 11.57
CA VAL A 21 1.19 42.79 12.01
C VAL A 21 1.56 41.75 13.07
N THR A 22 0.85 41.78 14.21
CA THR A 22 1.07 40.80 15.29
C THR A 22 0.21 39.57 15.05
N HIS A 23 0.85 38.41 14.86
CA HIS A 23 0.15 37.14 14.65
C HIS A 23 -0.07 36.39 15.97
N ALA A 24 -1.18 35.65 16.09
CA ALA A 24 -1.53 34.94 17.32
C ALA A 24 -0.54 33.82 17.68
N THR A 25 -0.02 33.11 16.66
CA THR A 25 0.86 31.96 16.81
C THR A 25 2.14 32.13 16.00
N PHE A 26 3.25 31.55 16.48
CA PHE A 26 4.51 31.52 15.75
C PHE A 26 4.38 30.87 14.36
N ARG A 27 3.48 29.89 14.23
CA ARG A 27 3.15 29.27 12.93
C ARG A 27 2.53 30.27 11.97
N SER A 28 1.60 31.12 12.43
CA SER A 28 0.99 32.17 11.61
C SER A 28 2.02 33.22 11.17
N SER A 29 2.96 33.58 12.05
CA SER A 29 4.10 34.44 11.69
C SER A 29 4.99 33.80 10.63
N CYS A 30 5.35 32.51 10.78
CA CYS A 30 6.09 31.78 9.75
C CYS A 30 5.33 31.73 8.41
N GLN A 31 4.01 31.55 8.43
CA GLN A 31 3.17 31.57 7.22
C GLN A 31 3.17 32.95 6.55
N ALA A 32 3.11 34.02 7.33
CA ALA A 32 3.14 35.39 6.83
C ALA A 32 4.51 35.75 6.22
N MET A 33 5.61 35.26 6.81
CA MET A 33 6.96 35.41 6.25
C MET A 33 7.23 34.52 5.02
N THR A 34 6.22 33.81 4.49
CA THR A 34 6.38 32.78 3.43
C THR A 34 7.40 31.68 3.78
N LEU A 35 7.76 31.54 5.08
CA LEU A 35 8.68 30.52 5.58
C LEU A 35 8.03 29.15 5.70
N LEU A 36 6.70 29.12 5.75
CA LEU A 36 5.91 27.92 5.56
C LEU A 36 5.35 27.99 4.15
N GLU A 37 5.96 27.23 3.26
CA GLU A 37 5.45 27.02 1.92
C GLU A 37 4.00 26.52 2.04
N ARG A 38 3.05 27.28 1.47
CA ARG A 38 1.68 26.79 1.30
C ARG A 38 1.77 25.48 0.50
N ASN A 39 0.84 24.57 0.74
CA ASN A 39 0.76 23.26 0.06
C ASN A 39 0.74 23.31 -1.49
N GLN A 40 0.81 24.50 -2.10
CA GLN A 40 0.91 24.75 -3.54
C GLN A 40 2.01 23.92 -4.23
N GLN A 41 3.16 23.72 -3.60
CA GLN A 41 4.20 22.87 -4.20
C GLN A 41 3.82 21.39 -4.25
N TRP A 42 3.06 20.91 -3.26
CA TRP A 42 2.55 19.54 -3.24
C TRP A 42 1.40 19.38 -4.22
N ASP A 43 0.56 20.40 -4.37
CA ASP A 43 -0.46 20.48 -5.42
C ASP A 43 0.18 20.37 -6.81
N ILE A 44 1.19 21.20 -7.11
CA ILE A 44 1.90 21.15 -8.40
C ILE A 44 2.55 19.78 -8.60
N CYS A 45 3.25 19.28 -7.59
CA CYS A 45 3.97 18.00 -7.68
C CYS A 45 3.02 16.82 -7.94
N ILE A 46 1.90 16.73 -7.22
CA ILE A 46 0.93 15.66 -7.42
C ILE A 46 0.21 15.85 -8.75
N ASN A 47 -0.15 17.08 -9.11
CA ASN A 47 -0.78 17.35 -10.40
C ASN A 47 0.09 16.92 -11.59
N ASP A 48 1.40 17.18 -11.54
CA ASP A 48 2.34 16.74 -12.56
C ASP A 48 2.47 15.21 -12.60
N ALA A 49 2.47 14.57 -11.43
CA ALA A 49 2.45 13.11 -11.33
C ALA A 49 1.16 12.53 -11.91
N CYS A 50 0.01 13.14 -11.69
CA CYS A 50 -1.27 12.70 -12.27
C CYS A 50 -1.26 12.67 -13.81
N ASN A 51 -0.47 13.53 -14.46
CA ASN A 51 -0.35 13.56 -15.91
C ASN A 51 0.61 12.50 -16.48
N THR A 52 1.47 11.92 -15.65
CA THR A 52 2.62 11.11 -16.11
C THR A 52 2.72 9.72 -15.47
N ALA A 53 2.01 9.49 -14.36
CA ALA A 53 2.20 8.33 -13.50
C ALA A 53 0.88 7.57 -13.27
N HIS A 54 1.01 6.29 -12.91
CA HIS A 54 -0.13 5.46 -12.56
C HIS A 54 -0.63 5.73 -11.12
N PRO A 55 -1.91 5.44 -10.80
CA PRO A 55 -2.47 5.67 -9.46
C PRO A 55 -1.63 5.11 -8.30
N ASN A 56 -1.03 3.92 -8.47
CA ASN A 56 -0.13 3.35 -7.46
C ASN A 56 1.14 4.20 -7.21
N GLN A 57 1.70 4.82 -8.25
CA GLN A 57 2.85 5.72 -8.14
C GLN A 57 2.45 7.05 -7.49
N ILE A 58 1.27 7.57 -7.83
CA ILE A 58 0.70 8.78 -7.20
C ILE A 58 0.49 8.53 -5.69
N ARG A 59 -0.04 7.35 -5.31
CA ARG A 59 -0.16 6.92 -3.91
C ARG A 59 1.20 6.83 -3.19
N ALA A 60 2.25 6.37 -3.88
CA ALA A 60 3.60 6.33 -3.32
C ALA A 60 4.18 7.73 -3.11
N LEU A 61 4.03 8.63 -4.09
CA LEU A 61 4.43 10.03 -3.96
C LEU A 61 3.71 10.69 -2.78
N PHE A 62 2.40 10.49 -2.67
CA PHE A 62 1.61 11.01 -1.56
C PHE A 62 2.10 10.49 -0.20
N ALA A 63 2.39 9.19 -0.08
CA ALA A 63 2.95 8.63 1.14
C ALA A 63 4.31 9.23 1.51
N ILE A 64 5.17 9.54 0.52
CA ILE A 64 6.44 10.24 0.74
C ILE A 64 6.19 11.67 1.24
N ILE A 65 5.26 12.39 0.61
CA ILE A 65 4.90 13.76 1.02
C ILE A 65 4.40 13.76 2.47
N LEU A 66 3.52 12.82 2.84
CA LEU A 66 3.01 12.70 4.21
C LEU A 66 4.13 12.40 5.22
N THR A 67 5.03 11.48 4.89
CA THR A 67 6.03 10.96 5.85
C THR A 67 7.29 11.81 5.97
N ALA A 68 7.73 12.44 4.89
CA ALA A 68 8.98 13.19 4.82
C ALA A 68 8.77 14.71 4.85
N CYS A 69 7.67 15.21 4.26
CA CYS A 69 7.49 16.64 4.03
C CYS A 69 6.49 17.30 5.00
N PHE A 70 5.68 16.51 5.72
CA PHE A 70 4.71 17.00 6.72
C PHE A 70 3.86 18.18 6.23
N PRO A 71 3.00 17.96 5.21
CA PRO A 71 2.18 19.02 4.63
C PRO A 71 1.30 19.69 5.68
N SER A 72 0.98 20.98 5.48
CA SER A 72 0.22 21.75 6.48
C SER A 72 -1.25 21.35 6.57
N SER A 73 -1.86 20.95 5.44
CA SER A 73 -3.21 20.39 5.31
C SER A 73 -3.22 19.11 4.45
N PRO A 74 -2.84 17.94 5.03
CA PRO A 74 -2.82 16.66 4.30
C PRO A 74 -4.21 16.21 3.85
N THR A 75 -5.25 16.50 4.64
CA THR A 75 -6.65 16.17 4.33
C THR A 75 -7.19 16.91 3.12
N GLU A 76 -6.86 18.19 2.96
CA GLU A 76 -7.27 18.96 1.77
C GLU A 76 -6.61 18.43 0.50
N LEU A 77 -5.34 18.04 0.60
CA LEU A 77 -4.59 17.44 -0.50
C LEU A 77 -5.18 16.07 -0.89
N TRP A 78 -5.54 15.26 0.10
CA TRP A 78 -6.26 14.01 -0.12
C TRP A 78 -7.59 14.23 -0.84
N GLU A 79 -8.46 15.10 -0.33
CA GLU A 79 -9.79 15.33 -0.92
C GLU A 79 -9.72 15.80 -2.38
N ARG A 80 -8.68 16.56 -2.74
CA ARG A 80 -8.46 17.03 -4.11
C ARG A 80 -8.06 15.91 -5.07
N TYR A 81 -7.20 14.97 -4.63
CA TYR A 81 -6.57 13.98 -5.52
C TYR A 81 -7.04 12.54 -5.31
N ARG A 82 -7.94 12.28 -4.34
CA ARG A 82 -8.43 10.93 -4.00
C ARG A 82 -9.04 10.17 -5.18
N SER A 83 -9.73 10.85 -6.09
CA SER A 83 -10.33 10.22 -7.27
C SER A 83 -9.28 9.65 -8.23
N LEU A 84 -8.18 10.38 -8.42
CA LEU A 84 -7.07 9.99 -9.29
C LEU A 84 -6.25 8.87 -8.65
N MET A 85 -6.08 8.90 -7.33
CA MET A 85 -5.40 7.82 -6.59
C MET A 85 -6.19 6.52 -6.53
N ALA A 86 -7.53 6.60 -6.66
CA ALA A 86 -8.46 5.49 -6.55
C ALA A 86 -8.95 4.93 -7.91
N GLU A 87 -8.48 5.52 -9.02
CA GLU A 87 -8.98 5.20 -10.37
C GLU A 87 -8.76 3.72 -10.73
N ASP A 88 -7.61 3.16 -10.37
CA ASP A 88 -7.28 1.74 -10.63
C ASP A 88 -8.15 0.79 -9.80
N ILE A 89 -8.46 1.16 -8.56
CA ILE A 89 -9.37 0.41 -7.69
C ILE A 89 -10.80 0.43 -8.27
N LEU A 90 -11.29 1.61 -8.66
CA LEU A 90 -12.60 1.73 -9.32
C LEU A 90 -12.67 0.89 -10.60
N ARG A 91 -11.61 0.93 -11.42
CA ARG A 91 -11.53 0.12 -12.65
C ARG A 91 -11.58 -1.37 -12.34
N ARG A 92 -10.86 -1.83 -11.32
CA ARG A 92 -10.87 -3.24 -10.90
C ARG A 92 -12.26 -3.67 -10.45
N VAL A 93 -12.92 -2.90 -9.58
CA VAL A 93 -14.26 -3.19 -9.06
C VAL A 93 -15.32 -3.21 -10.17
N ARG A 94 -15.22 -2.31 -11.16
CA ARG A 94 -16.12 -2.30 -12.33
C ARG A 94 -16.02 -3.59 -13.14
N LEU A 95 -14.80 -4.11 -13.32
CA LEU A 95 -14.55 -5.36 -14.05
C LEU A 95 -15.05 -6.58 -13.27
N GLU A 96 -14.80 -6.62 -11.95
CA GLU A 96 -15.24 -7.72 -11.07
C GLU A 96 -16.78 -7.82 -11.00
N ASN A 97 -17.48 -6.68 -10.92
CA ASN A 97 -18.94 -6.65 -10.81
C ASN A 97 -19.68 -6.63 -12.15
N GLY A 98 -18.97 -6.51 -13.28
CA GLY A 98 -19.58 -6.32 -14.60
C GLY A 98 -20.41 -5.04 -14.75
N ASN A 99 -20.30 -4.09 -13.81
CA ASN A 99 -21.06 -2.85 -13.79
C ASN A 99 -20.16 -1.64 -14.09
N MET A 100 -20.09 -1.28 -15.38
CA MET A 100 -19.29 -0.14 -15.84
C MET A 100 -19.85 1.23 -15.44
N ALA A 101 -21.12 1.31 -15.03
CA ALA A 101 -21.76 2.54 -14.58
C ALA A 101 -21.48 2.85 -13.09
N MET A 102 -20.77 1.98 -12.37
CA MET A 102 -20.43 2.22 -10.97
C MET A 102 -19.57 3.48 -10.82
N GLU A 103 -19.89 4.33 -9.85
CA GLU A 103 -19.14 5.54 -9.49
C GLU A 103 -18.23 5.31 -8.28
N PHE A 104 -17.46 6.33 -7.90
CA PHE A 104 -16.66 6.28 -6.68
C PHE A 104 -17.58 6.13 -5.45
N THR A 105 -17.23 5.19 -4.59
CA THR A 105 -17.92 4.95 -3.32
C THR A 105 -16.95 5.12 -2.16
N GLU A 106 -17.48 5.34 -0.96
CA GLU A 106 -16.66 5.41 0.26
C GLU A 106 -15.82 4.15 0.47
N VAL A 107 -16.28 2.97 0.01
CA VAL A 107 -15.51 1.72 0.07
C VAL A 107 -14.24 1.80 -0.78
N ILE A 108 -14.32 2.40 -1.97
CA ILE A 108 -13.19 2.58 -2.89
C ILE A 108 -12.18 3.56 -2.28
N TYR A 109 -12.65 4.67 -1.71
CA TYR A 109 -11.77 5.63 -1.04
C TYR A 109 -11.12 5.04 0.21
N ASN A 110 -11.86 4.24 0.97
CA ASN A 110 -11.33 3.53 2.12
C ASN A 110 -10.23 2.53 1.74
N GLU A 111 -10.42 1.74 0.68
CA GLU A 111 -9.37 0.86 0.17
C GLU A 111 -8.13 1.65 -0.29
N THR A 112 -8.35 2.81 -0.91
CA THR A 112 -7.26 3.70 -1.32
C THR A 112 -6.47 4.21 -0.12
N LEU A 113 -7.16 4.59 0.98
CA LEU A 113 -6.53 4.97 2.25
C LEU A 113 -5.73 3.83 2.88
N ILE A 114 -6.24 2.59 2.86
CA ILE A 114 -5.49 1.40 3.35
C ILE A 114 -4.16 1.27 2.59
N ASN A 115 -4.22 1.35 1.26
CA ASN A 115 -3.01 1.25 0.44
C ASN A 115 -1.99 2.37 0.71
N ILE A 116 -2.47 3.58 1.01
CA ILE A 116 -1.59 4.70 1.38
C ILE A 116 -0.99 4.45 2.76
N GLU A 117 -1.78 3.99 3.72
CA GLU A 117 -1.31 3.64 5.06
C GLU A 117 -0.22 2.58 5.02
N ASP A 118 -0.40 1.50 4.26
CA ASP A 118 0.61 0.43 4.13
C ASP A 118 1.94 0.97 3.56
N LYS A 119 1.87 1.93 2.63
CA LYS A 119 3.06 2.64 2.12
C LYS A 119 3.70 3.52 3.20
N CYS A 120 2.90 4.26 3.97
CA CYS A 120 3.40 5.08 5.08
C CYS A 120 4.06 4.23 6.18
N LEU A 121 3.49 3.06 6.49
CA LEU A 121 4.06 2.08 7.41
C LEU A 121 5.40 1.55 6.88
N THR A 122 5.47 1.22 5.59
CA THR A 122 6.71 0.76 4.95
C THR A 122 7.82 1.82 4.98
N ILE A 123 7.48 3.10 4.78
CA ILE A 123 8.47 4.18 4.67
C ILE A 123 8.94 4.66 6.05
N ALA A 124 8.01 4.91 6.98
CA ALA A 124 8.29 5.60 8.23
C ALA A 124 7.71 4.93 9.48
N ASN A 125 7.06 3.77 9.33
CA ASN A 125 6.33 3.08 10.40
C ASN A 125 5.33 3.99 11.14
N LYS A 126 4.65 4.85 10.39
CA LYS A 126 3.64 5.79 10.91
C LYS A 126 2.27 5.48 10.34
N VAL A 127 1.27 5.48 11.21
CA VAL A 127 -0.15 5.36 10.84
C VAL A 127 -0.70 6.69 10.34
N LEU A 128 -1.76 6.65 9.52
CA LEU A 128 -2.33 7.86 8.92
C LEU A 128 -2.80 8.90 9.94
N ILE A 129 -3.32 8.45 11.09
CA ILE A 129 -3.73 9.35 12.20
C ILE A 129 -2.56 10.24 12.67
N GLN A 130 -1.34 9.68 12.75
CA GLN A 130 -0.16 10.43 13.18
C GLN A 130 0.30 11.45 12.13
N LEU A 131 -0.14 11.28 10.88
CA LEU A 131 0.19 12.15 9.76
C LEU A 131 -0.94 13.15 9.46
N GLY A 132 -1.94 13.26 10.35
CA GLY A 132 -3.07 14.19 10.21
C GLY A 132 -4.11 13.76 9.18
N MET A 133 -4.14 12.47 8.84
CA MET A 133 -5.09 11.86 7.89
C MET A 133 -6.14 11.00 8.61
N PRO A 134 -7.34 10.80 8.02
CA PRO A 134 -8.33 9.89 8.58
C PRO A 134 -7.80 8.46 8.61
N ALA A 135 -8.14 7.73 9.68
CA ALA A 135 -7.81 6.31 9.80
C ALA A 135 -8.66 5.50 8.80
N PRO A 136 -8.06 4.60 8.03
CA PRO A 136 -8.83 3.70 7.19
C PRO A 136 -9.62 2.73 8.06
N THR A 137 -10.85 2.44 7.66
CA THR A 137 -11.68 1.40 8.26
C THR A 137 -11.24 0.06 7.67
N ARG A 138 -10.36 -0.65 8.37
CA ARG A 138 -10.05 -2.05 8.05
C ARG A 138 -11.21 -2.91 8.55
N SER A 139 -12.15 -3.30 7.68
CA SER A 139 -13.07 -4.38 8.06
C SER A 139 -12.26 -5.67 8.16
N GLU A 140 -12.59 -6.54 9.13
CA GLU A 140 -11.89 -7.82 9.34
C GLU A 140 -11.87 -8.70 8.07
N ILE A 141 -12.79 -8.46 7.13
CA ILE A 141 -12.90 -9.17 5.86
C ILE A 141 -11.76 -8.76 4.88
N GLY A 142 -11.21 -7.55 4.99
CA GLY A 142 -10.14 -7.07 4.11
C GLY A 142 -8.71 -7.35 4.60
N SER A 143 -8.53 -7.65 5.89
CA SER A 143 -7.19 -7.84 6.47
C SER A 143 -6.58 -9.23 6.22
N PHE A 144 -7.39 -10.22 5.87
CA PHE A 144 -6.92 -11.57 5.52
C PHE A 144 -6.68 -11.76 4.02
N ASP A 145 -7.04 -10.77 3.20
CA ASP A 145 -7.16 -10.93 1.76
C ASP A 145 -5.95 -10.37 0.98
N VAL A 146 -5.15 -9.47 1.56
CA VAL A 146 -4.05 -8.84 0.81
C VAL A 146 -2.88 -9.80 0.59
N ASP A 147 -2.41 -10.46 1.65
CA ASP A 147 -1.32 -11.45 1.52
C ASP A 147 -1.80 -12.68 0.74
N LEU A 148 -3.03 -13.14 0.97
CA LEU A 148 -3.62 -14.26 0.25
C LEU A 148 -3.84 -13.94 -1.24
N ARG A 149 -4.31 -12.74 -1.61
CA ARG A 149 -4.43 -12.32 -3.02
C ARG A 149 -3.07 -12.09 -3.66
N ARG A 150 -2.09 -11.63 -2.90
CA ARG A 150 -0.71 -11.52 -3.38
C ARG A 150 -0.12 -12.91 -3.67
N GLU A 151 -0.36 -13.88 -2.78
CA GLU A 151 -0.02 -15.28 -3.02
C GLU A 151 -0.79 -15.80 -4.24
N GLN A 152 -2.10 -15.62 -4.35
CA GLN A 152 -2.88 -16.15 -5.46
C GLN A 152 -2.69 -15.41 -6.81
N SER A 153 -1.95 -14.30 -6.85
CA SER A 153 -1.69 -13.51 -8.06
C SER A 153 -0.58 -14.08 -8.97
N TYR A 154 -0.51 -15.41 -9.07
CA TYR A 154 0.44 -16.09 -9.93
C TYR A 154 -0.02 -16.06 -11.41
N ASN A 155 0.91 -15.78 -12.33
CA ASN A 155 0.63 -15.90 -13.77
C ASN A 155 0.57 -17.39 -14.16
N ILE A 156 -0.65 -17.93 -14.23
CA ILE A 156 -0.91 -19.34 -14.55
C ILE A 156 -0.24 -19.76 -15.86
N SER A 157 -0.20 -18.87 -16.86
CA SER A 157 0.40 -19.13 -18.17
C SER A 157 1.92 -19.35 -18.07
N ASP A 158 2.61 -18.51 -17.29
CA ASP A 158 4.07 -18.62 -17.09
C ASP A 158 4.42 -19.87 -16.30
N PHE A 159 3.62 -20.20 -15.27
CA PHE A 159 3.78 -21.44 -14.51
C PHE A 159 3.55 -22.68 -15.35
N GLN A 160 2.55 -22.68 -16.25
CA GLN A 160 2.32 -23.78 -17.18
C GLN A 160 3.53 -24.00 -18.11
N LEU A 161 4.11 -22.93 -18.66
CA LEU A 161 5.32 -23.01 -19.48
C LEU A 161 6.53 -23.52 -18.69
N TYR A 162 6.68 -23.06 -17.45
CA TYR A 162 7.74 -23.53 -16.55
C TYR A 162 7.60 -25.03 -16.26
N VAL A 163 6.39 -25.52 -15.98
CA VAL A 163 6.13 -26.93 -15.73
C VAL A 163 6.42 -27.78 -16.97
N GLN A 164 5.91 -27.39 -18.14
CA GLN A 164 6.13 -28.13 -19.39
C GLN A 164 7.61 -28.26 -19.76
N SER A 165 8.40 -27.20 -19.51
CA SER A 165 9.84 -27.21 -19.81
C SER A 165 10.69 -27.99 -18.80
N ASN A 166 10.22 -28.18 -17.56
CA ASN A 166 10.98 -28.82 -16.49
C ASN A 166 10.58 -30.27 -16.21
N ILE A 167 9.35 -30.70 -16.51
CA ILE A 167 8.94 -32.12 -16.41
C ILE A 167 9.94 -33.07 -17.12
N PRO A 168 10.40 -32.79 -18.35
CA PRO A 168 11.35 -33.67 -19.05
C PRO A 168 12.73 -33.72 -18.41
N LYS A 169 13.08 -32.74 -17.57
CA LYS A 169 14.39 -32.62 -16.91
C LYS A 169 14.42 -33.32 -15.54
N LEU A 170 13.28 -33.82 -15.06
CA LEU A 170 13.19 -34.49 -13.77
C LEU A 170 13.87 -35.87 -13.83
N THR A 171 14.57 -36.22 -12.76
CA THR A 171 15.04 -37.59 -12.55
C THR A 171 13.88 -38.53 -12.27
N CYS A 172 14.08 -39.85 -12.42
CA CYS A 172 13.01 -40.83 -12.17
C CYS A 172 12.41 -40.72 -10.75
N GLU A 173 13.24 -40.45 -9.75
CA GLU A 173 12.78 -40.25 -8.36
C GLU A 173 11.99 -38.94 -8.19
N GLN A 174 12.48 -37.83 -8.75
CA GLN A 174 11.77 -36.54 -8.69
C GLN A 174 10.45 -36.56 -9.46
N LYS A 175 10.43 -37.25 -10.61
CA LYS A 175 9.21 -37.44 -11.40
C LYS A 175 8.18 -38.29 -10.64
N GLY A 176 8.62 -39.35 -9.98
CA GLY A 176 7.74 -40.16 -9.13
C GLY A 176 7.10 -39.35 -7.98
N ILE A 177 7.86 -38.44 -7.35
CA ILE A 177 7.33 -37.53 -6.32
C ILE A 177 6.35 -36.53 -6.93
N TYR A 178 6.71 -35.92 -8.07
CA TYR A 178 5.86 -34.96 -8.78
C TYR A 178 4.51 -35.57 -9.18
N ASP A 179 4.52 -36.76 -9.79
CA ASP A 179 3.30 -37.44 -10.24
C ASP A 179 2.39 -37.79 -9.04
N ARG A 180 2.98 -38.20 -7.91
CA ARG A 180 2.24 -38.45 -6.67
C ARG A 180 1.60 -37.18 -6.11
N ILE A 181 2.32 -36.05 -6.10
CA ILE A 181 1.76 -34.75 -5.67
C ILE A 181 0.59 -34.33 -6.55
N MET A 182 0.75 -34.44 -7.88
CA MET A 182 -0.30 -34.07 -8.82
C MET A 182 -1.54 -34.97 -8.68
N GLN A 183 -1.34 -36.26 -8.42
CA GLN A 183 -2.45 -37.18 -8.15
C GLN A 183 -3.19 -36.82 -6.86
N MET A 184 -2.46 -36.51 -5.78
CA MET A 184 -3.07 -36.09 -4.50
C MET A 184 -3.87 -34.79 -4.62
N ILE A 185 -3.38 -33.83 -5.40
CA ILE A 185 -4.09 -32.58 -5.71
C ILE A 185 -5.40 -32.88 -6.47
N ASN A 186 -5.35 -33.77 -7.46
CA ASN A 186 -6.54 -34.15 -8.24
C ASN A 186 -7.57 -34.93 -7.41
N ASP A 187 -7.11 -35.76 -6.48
CA ASP A 187 -7.96 -36.59 -5.63
C ASP A 187 -8.46 -35.83 -4.38
N GLY A 188 -7.92 -34.64 -4.10
CA GLY A 188 -8.29 -33.81 -2.94
C GLY A 188 -7.86 -34.39 -1.59
N VAL A 189 -6.83 -35.25 -1.57
CA VAL A 189 -6.36 -35.95 -0.37
C VAL A 189 -4.97 -35.43 0.02
N GLY A 190 -4.82 -34.94 1.24
CA GLY A 190 -3.51 -34.59 1.81
C GLY A 190 -2.77 -35.82 2.32
N ASP A 191 -1.46 -35.89 2.08
CA ASP A 191 -0.57 -36.94 2.59
C ASP A 191 0.80 -36.34 2.96
N LEU A 192 1.53 -37.01 3.85
CA LEU A 192 2.84 -36.55 4.32
C LEU A 192 3.94 -37.06 3.38
N LEU A 193 4.61 -36.16 2.66
CA LEU A 193 5.77 -36.52 1.83
C LEU A 193 7.08 -36.29 2.59
N GLY A 194 7.66 -37.37 3.11
CA GLY A 194 8.98 -37.35 3.73
C GLY A 194 10.10 -37.43 2.69
N CYS A 195 10.94 -36.40 2.62
CA CYS A 195 12.17 -36.42 1.83
C CYS A 195 13.37 -36.66 2.76
N THR A 196 13.96 -37.86 2.74
CA THR A 196 15.21 -38.11 3.48
C THR A 196 16.40 -37.51 2.72
N ARG A 197 16.98 -36.43 3.26
CA ARG A 197 18.21 -35.83 2.73
C ARG A 197 19.41 -36.68 3.16
N ARG A 198 20.21 -37.18 2.22
CA ARG A 198 21.32 -38.13 2.49
C ARG A 198 22.49 -37.55 3.28
N ASN A 199 22.44 -36.30 3.73
CA ASN A 199 23.44 -35.69 4.61
C ASN A 199 22.76 -34.70 5.59
N ARG A 200 22.67 -35.14 6.86
CA ARG A 200 22.22 -34.47 8.10
C ARG A 200 20.95 -33.61 8.03
N GLU A 201 20.00 -34.04 8.86
CA GLU A 201 18.68 -33.48 9.19
C GLU A 201 17.56 -33.83 8.19
N ASN A 202 16.63 -34.67 8.67
CA ASN A 202 15.37 -34.98 7.99
C ASN A 202 14.51 -33.71 7.98
N ILE A 203 14.24 -33.17 6.80
CA ILE A 203 13.27 -32.09 6.61
C ILE A 203 12.01 -32.76 6.07
N SER A 204 11.00 -32.90 6.93
CA SER A 204 9.67 -33.36 6.55
C SER A 204 8.82 -32.15 6.16
N TYR A 205 8.23 -32.17 4.96
CA TYR A 205 7.24 -31.18 4.55
C TYR A 205 5.85 -31.78 4.69
N GLN A 206 4.99 -31.14 5.47
CA GLN A 206 3.57 -31.49 5.59
C GLN A 206 2.79 -30.58 4.65
N ILE A 207 2.02 -31.17 3.73
CA ILE A 207 1.12 -30.44 2.83
C ILE A 207 -0.29 -30.65 3.37
N ASP A 208 -0.77 -29.71 4.18
CA ASP A 208 -2.14 -29.71 4.69
C ASP A 208 -3.06 -29.04 3.67
N PHE A 209 -3.90 -29.83 2.99
CA PHE A 209 -5.06 -29.28 2.28
C PHE A 209 -6.16 -29.07 3.31
N GLY A 210 -6.40 -27.81 3.68
CA GLY A 210 -7.48 -27.42 4.58
C GLY A 210 -8.83 -27.87 4.02
N ASN A 211 -9.35 -28.98 4.53
CA ASN A 211 -10.73 -29.40 4.30
C ASN A 211 -11.66 -28.42 5.02
N GLY A 212 -12.03 -27.34 4.34
CA GLY A 212 -13.20 -26.52 4.67
C GLY A 212 -14.49 -27.30 4.41
N SER A 213 -14.74 -28.38 5.16
CA SER A 213 -16.11 -28.88 5.34
C SER A 213 -16.77 -28.03 6.42
N ILE A 214 -17.45 -26.98 5.99
CA ILE A 214 -18.57 -26.43 6.78
C ILE A 214 -19.67 -27.49 6.68
N LYS A 215 -19.81 -28.31 7.71
CA LYS A 215 -21.02 -29.08 7.97
C LYS A 215 -21.61 -28.54 9.27
N GLU A 216 -22.82 -28.01 9.18
CA GLU A 216 -23.76 -27.95 10.30
C GLU A 216 -23.99 -29.36 10.89
#